data_AF-A0A0D6J545-F1
#
_entry.id   AF-A0A0D6J545-F1
#
_cell.length_a   1.000
_cell.length_b   1.000
_cell.length_c   1.000
_cell.angle_alpha   90.00
_cell.angle_beta   90.00
_cell.angle_gamma   90.00
#
_symmetry.space_group_name_H-M   'P 1'
#
loop_
_entity.id
_entity.type
_entity.pdbx_description
1 polymer ?
#
loop_
_entity_poly.entity_id
_entity_poly.type
_entity_poly.pdbx_seq_one_letter_code
_entity_poly.pdbx_strand_id
1 'polypeptide(L)' 'MNPEIIDNINKPSHYQGANGLEAIDVVHNFVGSLSGASAFFWGNAIKYMLRFQKKNGLEDLKKARKNLDWLIEEMEHE' A
#
# COMPACT_ATOMS: atom_id res chain seq x y z
N MET A 1 -6.11 -32.97 6.34
CA MET A 1 -5.80 -31.69 5.66
C MET A 1 -4.49 -31.22 6.25
N ASN A 2 -3.42 -31.11 5.46
CA ASN A 2 -2.20 -30.49 5.96
C ASN A 2 -2.50 -29.01 6.22
N PRO A 3 -2.06 -28.42 7.34
CA PRO A 3 -2.19 -26.98 7.53
C PRO A 3 -1.46 -26.28 6.39
N GLU A 4 -2.16 -25.40 5.68
CA GLU A 4 -1.50 -24.50 4.74
C GLU A 4 -0.43 -23.72 5.50
N ILE A 5 0.81 -23.80 5.02
CA ILE A 5 1.90 -23.01 5.56
C ILE A 5 1.64 -21.56 5.12
N ILE A 6 1.16 -20.75 6.06
CA ILE A 6 0.93 -19.32 5.81
C ILE A 6 2.29 -18.63 5.66
N ASP A 7 2.63 -18.25 4.43
CA ASP A 7 3.81 -17.46 4.14
C ASP A 7 3.54 -15.97 4.34
N ASN A 8 3.64 -15.52 5.59
CA ASN A 8 3.44 -14.11 5.94
C ASN A 8 4.56 -13.17 5.45
N ILE A 9 5.69 -13.71 4.98
CA ILE A 9 6.83 -12.92 4.51
C ILE A 9 6.69 -12.64 3.02
N ASN A 10 6.53 -13.68 2.22
CA ASN A 10 6.53 -13.55 0.76
C ASN A 10 5.13 -13.43 0.17
N LYS A 11 4.08 -13.94 0.84
CA LYS A 11 2.69 -13.90 0.37
C LYS A 11 1.68 -13.51 1.46
N PRO A 12 1.89 -12.39 2.16
CA PRO A 12 0.97 -11.89 3.18
C PRO A 12 -0.44 -11.68 2.63
N SER A 13 -1.41 -12.40 3.20
CA SER A 13 -2.82 -12.43 2.75
C SER A 13 -3.48 -11.05 2.62
N HIS A 14 -3.04 -10.08 3.42
CA HIS A 14 -3.56 -8.71 3.44
C HIS A 14 -3.03 -7.82 2.32
N TYR A 15 -2.06 -8.29 1.53
CA TYR A 15 -1.62 -7.63 0.30
C TYR A 15 -2.10 -8.32 -0.98
N GLN A 16 -2.75 -9.48 -0.85
CA GLN A 16 -3.24 -10.26 -2.00
C GLN A 16 -4.59 -9.70 -2.48
N GLY A 17 -4.68 -9.28 -3.75
CA GLY A 17 -5.89 -8.87 -4.44
C GLY A 17 -6.57 -10.03 -5.18
N ALA A 18 -7.52 -9.71 -6.05
CA ALA A 18 -8.11 -10.70 -6.95
C ALA A 18 -7.16 -11.04 -8.10
N ASN A 19 -7.32 -12.21 -8.71
CA ASN A 19 -6.60 -12.63 -9.91
C ASN A 19 -5.06 -12.62 -9.79
N GLY A 20 -4.52 -12.79 -8.57
CA GLY A 20 -3.08 -12.84 -8.33
C GLY A 20 -2.38 -11.48 -8.30
N LEU A 21 -3.11 -10.37 -8.32
CA LEU A 21 -2.55 -9.03 -8.21
C LEU A 21 -2.20 -8.71 -6.76
N GLU A 22 -0.97 -8.31 -6.47
CA GLU A 22 -0.55 -7.88 -5.14
C GLU A 22 -0.53 -6.35 -4.99
N ALA A 23 -0.66 -5.87 -3.76
CA ALA A 23 -0.59 -4.44 -3.47
C ALA A 23 0.73 -3.80 -3.95
N ILE A 24 1.84 -4.55 -3.91
CA ILE A 24 3.14 -4.08 -4.39
C ILE A 24 3.16 -3.88 -5.91
N ASP A 25 2.44 -4.72 -6.67
CA ASP A 25 2.33 -4.59 -8.12
C ASP A 25 1.61 -3.28 -8.48
N VAL A 26 0.56 -2.93 -7.74
CA VAL A 26 -0.15 -1.66 -7.93
C VAL A 26 0.76 -0.47 -7.57
N VAL A 27 1.47 -0.54 -6.46
CA VAL A 27 2.41 0.53 -6.05
C VAL A 27 3.47 0.76 -7.12
N HIS A 28 4.12 -0.29 -7.62
CA HIS A 28 5.19 -0.18 -8.61
C HIS A 28 4.69 0.26 -9.99
N ASN A 29 3.56 -0.26 -10.47
CA ASN A 29 3.07 0.08 -11.81
C ASN A 29 2.59 1.53 -11.93
N PHE A 30 2.21 2.16 -10.82
CA PHE A 30 1.61 3.50 -10.81
C PHE A 30 2.46 4.57 -10.10
N VAL A 31 3.70 4.25 -9.65
CA VAL A 31 4.59 5.25 -9.02
C VAL A 31 5.06 6.34 -10.00
N GLY A 32 5.10 6.04 -11.30
CA GLY A 32 5.51 7.00 -12.33
C GLY A 32 6.94 7.51 -12.11
N SER A 33 7.11 8.84 -12.13
CA SER A 33 8.39 9.52 -11.91
C SER A 33 8.61 9.97 -10.46
N LEU A 34 7.70 9.65 -9.53
CA LEU A 34 7.87 10.01 -8.13
C LEU A 34 9.16 9.36 -7.59
N SER A 35 9.90 10.12 -6.79
CA SER A 35 11.13 9.65 -6.14
C SER A 35 11.21 10.17 -4.71
N GLY A 36 12.22 9.72 -3.95
CA GLY A 36 12.46 10.19 -2.58
C GLY A 36 11.22 10.08 -1.67
N ALA A 37 10.93 11.17 -0.96
CA ALA A 37 9.81 11.26 -0.02
C ALA A 37 8.45 11.07 -0.72
N SER A 38 8.25 11.71 -1.88
CA SER A 38 7.01 11.63 -2.66
C SER A 38 6.68 10.19 -3.06
N ALA A 39 7.67 9.40 -3.51
CA ALA A 39 7.48 7.97 -3.82
C ALA A 39 7.11 7.15 -2.57
N PHE A 40 7.73 7.45 -1.43
CA PHE A 40 7.44 6.76 -0.17
C PHE A 40 6.02 7.05 0.32
N PHE A 41 5.60 8.31 0.30
CA PHE A 41 4.25 8.71 0.68
C PHE A 41 3.20 8.11 -0.25
N TRP A 42 3.43 8.18 -1.57
CA TRP A 42 2.60 7.49 -2.57
C TRP A 42 2.44 6.00 -2.26
N GLY A 43 3.56 5.29 -2.12
CA GLY A 43 3.55 3.85 -1.89
C GLY A 43 2.80 3.47 -0.60
N ASN A 44 2.96 4.26 0.46
CA ASN A 44 2.21 4.05 1.71
C ASN A 44 0.72 4.33 1.57
N ALA A 45 0.34 5.44 0.92
CA ALA A 45 -1.06 5.79 0.70
C ALA A 45 -1.80 4.65 -0.02
N ILE A 46 -1.26 4.19 -1.16
CA ILE A 46 -1.82 3.07 -1.93
C ILE A 46 -1.82 1.77 -1.11
N LYS A 47 -0.69 1.41 -0.50
CA LYS A 47 -0.56 0.19 0.31
C LYS A 47 -1.64 0.10 1.38
N TYR A 48 -1.91 1.19 2.10
CA TYR A 48 -2.92 1.19 3.15
C TYR A 48 -4.34 1.13 2.59
N MET A 49 -4.62 1.79 1.46
CA MET A 49 -5.91 1.68 0.75
C MET A 49 -6.20 0.27 0.21
N LEU A 50 -5.19 -0.49 -0.19
CA LEU A 50 -5.38 -1.87 -0.66
C LEU A 50 -5.48 -2.87 0.50
N ARG A 51 -4.88 -2.55 1.66
CA ARG A 51 -4.77 -3.44 2.81
C ARG A 51 -5.93 -3.34 3.80
N PHE A 52 -6.60 -2.19 3.91
CA PHE A 52 -7.46 -1.88 5.07
C PHE A 52 -8.52 -2.94 5.36
N GLN A 53 -9.14 -3.53 4.33
CA GLN A 53 -10.20 -4.54 4.47
C GLN A 53 -9.71 -5.84 5.11
N LYS A 54 -8.40 -6.12 5.03
CA LYS A 54 -7.80 -7.40 5.43
C LYS A 54 -6.84 -7.30 6.61
N LYS A 55 -6.65 -6.10 7.20
CA LYS A 55 -5.73 -5.91 8.34
C LYS A 55 -6.29 -5.01 9.44
N ASN A 56 -6.28 -3.68 9.26
CA ASN A 56 -6.55 -2.73 10.35
C ASN A 56 -7.78 -1.83 10.13
N GLY A 57 -8.57 -2.04 9.08
CA GLY A 57 -9.78 -1.27 8.81
C GLY A 57 -9.56 0.24 8.80
N LEU A 58 -10.35 0.97 9.59
CA LEU A 58 -10.32 2.44 9.65
C LEU A 58 -8.93 3.03 9.98
N GLU A 59 -8.11 2.32 10.76
CA GLU A 59 -6.77 2.81 11.08
C GLU A 59 -5.88 2.92 9.83
N ASP A 60 -5.95 1.93 8.92
CA ASP A 60 -5.21 1.98 7.67
C ASP A 60 -5.74 3.10 6.77
N LEU A 61 -7.05 3.36 6.73
CA LEU A 61 -7.60 4.51 6.01
C LEU A 61 -7.07 5.85 6.54
N LYS A 62 -6.93 5.99 7.87
CA LYS A 62 -6.33 7.19 8.48
C LYS A 62 -4.84 7.33 8.14
N LYS A 63 -4.09 6.21 8.10
CA LYS A 63 -2.69 6.19 7.67
C LYS A 63 -2.54 6.53 6.19
N ALA A 64 -3.46 6.04 5.34
CA ALA A 64 -3.51 6.35 3.93
C ALA A 64 -3.68 7.85 3.72
N ARG A 65 -4.70 8.45 4.38
CA ARG A 65 -4.94 9.89 4.35
C ARG A 65 -3.71 10.68 4.79
N LYS A 66 -3.06 10.31 5.89
CA LYS A 66 -1.88 11.05 6.37
C LYS A 66 -0.71 11.04 5.37
N ASN A 67 -0.49 9.91 4.67
CA ASN A 67 0.54 9.85 3.63
C ASN A 67 0.11 10.61 2.38
N LEU A 68 -1.18 10.62 2.04
CA LEU A 68 -1.69 11.44 0.95
C LEU A 68 -1.52 12.94 1.26
N ASP A 69 -1.81 13.38 2.48
CA ASP A 69 -1.61 14.76 2.92
C ASP A 69 -0.12 15.17 2.75
N TRP A 70 0.82 14.34 3.21
CA TRP A 70 2.25 14.60 3.00
C TRP A 70 2.68 14.62 1.54
N LEU A 71 2.12 13.74 0.70
CA LEU A 71 2.39 13.76 -0.72
C LEU A 71 1.89 15.06 -1.36
N ILE A 72 0.69 15.52 -0.99
CA ILE A 72 0.15 16.79 -1.47
C ILE A 72 1.04 17.95 -1.03
N GLU A 73 1.46 17.98 0.24
CA GLU A 73 2.40 18.99 0.76
C GLU A 73 3.70 19.05 -0.04
N GLU A 74 4.34 17.90 -0.32
CA GLU A 74 5.56 17.87 -1.17
C GLU A 74 5.28 18.41 -2.58
N MET A 75 4.17 18.00 -3.21
CA MET A 75 3.81 18.42 -4.57
C MET A 75 3.44 19.90 -4.68
N GLU A 76 2.92 20.52 -3.61
CA GLU A 76 2.61 21.95 -3.56
C GLU A 76 3.84 22.83 -3.30
N HIS A 77 4.92 22.22 -2.80
CA HIS A 77 6.19 22.89 -2.48
C HIS A 77 7.31 22.64 -3.51
N GLU A 78 7.07 21.81 -4.53
CA GLU A 78 7.87 21.68 -5.76
C GLU A 78 7.71 22.89 -6.70
#